data_AF-A0A251QD03-F1
#
_entry.id   AF-A0A251QD03-F1
#
_cell.length_a   1.000
_cell.length_b   1.000
_cell.length_c   1.000
_cell.angle_alpha   90.00
_cell.angle_beta   90.00
_cell.angle_gamma   90.00
#
_symmetry.space_group_name_H-M   'P 1'
#
loop_
_entity.id
_entity.type
_entity.pdbx_description
1 polymer ?
#
loop_
_entity_poly.entity_id
_entity_poly.type
_entity_poly.pdbx_seq_one_letter_code
_entity_poly.pdbx_strand_id
1 'polypeptide(L)'
;MEKQTAIASSCLFLLYIATFTAAEVLEAHHHHHRHNHHGSVKFFVFEESYVDTENIEKSVSTSWKEPYDINFSRKPAGRFSDSLVFTEYITSFLGIRSPVPYTLRKFVKKSKLESGMNFAYGGIGVFDRVFGGPKSTTQIDFFQLLLEQKLYSTKNDVVNSSIALVSVADNDYAAYFGNHTEDFAVVTKSIIKQLAVDLERIHGLRVRKIAVTAIGPLGCLPRMTSFLSYQNCSEVANLVSIFHNQILRQKVEELNKETKKSSFVILDLYNASLSAIMLPKHYQEDKHHTTNPWQGERNSCHS
;
A
#
# COMPACT_ATOMS: atom_id res chain seq x y z
N MET A 1 -6.89 30.39 -13.92
CA MET A 1 -7.34 30.22 -12.53
C MET A 1 -7.17 28.79 -12.03
N GLU A 2 -7.48 27.74 -12.81
CA GLU A 2 -7.35 26.33 -12.38
C GLU A 2 -5.93 25.84 -12.03
N LYS A 3 -4.88 26.36 -12.70
CA LYS A 3 -3.48 26.01 -12.35
C LYS A 3 -3.05 26.48 -10.97
N GLN A 4 -3.60 27.60 -10.47
CA GLN A 4 -3.28 28.08 -9.12
C GLN A 4 -4.01 27.25 -8.04
N THR A 5 -5.20 26.73 -8.34
CA THR A 5 -5.97 25.88 -7.43
C THR A 5 -5.33 24.49 -7.25
N ALA A 6 -4.75 23.90 -8.30
CA ALA A 6 -4.07 22.61 -8.22
C ALA A 6 -2.74 22.69 -7.44
N ILE A 7 -1.96 23.75 -7.63
CA ILE A 7 -0.72 24.01 -6.86
C ILE A 7 -1.07 24.30 -5.40
N ALA A 8 -2.11 25.09 -5.13
CA ALA A 8 -2.59 25.34 -3.78
C ALA A 8 -3.07 24.05 -3.09
N SER A 9 -3.76 23.16 -3.80
CA SER A 9 -4.21 21.86 -3.27
C SER A 9 -3.05 20.90 -2.95
N SER A 10 -2.05 20.83 -3.82
CA SER A 10 -0.83 20.04 -3.59
C SER A 10 0.01 20.59 -2.42
N CYS A 11 0.13 21.93 -2.32
CA CYS A 11 0.76 22.59 -1.18
C CYS A 11 -0.04 22.38 0.11
N LEU A 12 -1.38 22.38 0.06
CA LEU A 12 -2.24 22.12 1.22
C LEU A 12 -2.17 20.66 1.68
N PHE A 13 -2.01 19.70 0.76
CA PHE A 13 -1.79 18.30 1.09
C PHE A 13 -0.40 18.05 1.69
N LEU A 14 0.64 18.67 1.12
CA LEU A 14 1.99 18.66 1.70
C LEU A 14 2.05 19.42 3.03
N LEU A 15 1.27 20.49 3.20
CA LEU A 15 1.12 21.21 4.47
C LEU A 15 0.32 20.39 5.49
N TYR A 16 -0.66 19.59 5.08
CA TYR A 16 -1.40 18.70 5.97
C TYR A 16 -0.54 17.51 6.43
N ILE A 17 0.27 16.94 5.53
CA ILE A 17 1.31 15.97 5.88
C ILE A 17 2.37 16.64 6.76
N ALA A 18 2.78 17.87 6.44
CA ALA A 18 3.78 18.62 7.21
C ALA A 18 3.25 19.05 8.58
N THR A 19 1.95 19.31 8.79
CA THR A 19 1.38 19.63 10.11
C THR A 19 1.09 18.38 10.92
N PHE A 20 0.65 17.29 10.27
CA PHE A 20 0.54 15.97 10.90
C PHE A 20 1.92 15.47 11.36
N THR A 21 2.96 15.67 10.55
CA THR A 21 4.34 15.36 10.91
C THR A 21 5.00 16.41 11.78
N ALA A 22 4.68 17.72 11.70
CA ALA A 22 5.30 18.73 12.57
C ALA A 22 4.78 18.65 14.00
N ALA A 23 3.51 18.28 14.22
CA ALA A 23 3.02 17.99 15.56
C ALA A 23 3.75 16.76 16.16
N GLU A 24 3.96 15.72 15.35
CA GLU A 24 4.72 14.51 15.75
C GLU A 24 6.24 14.76 15.85
N VAL A 25 6.82 15.63 15.02
CA VAL A 25 8.25 16.00 15.02
C VAL A 25 8.54 16.96 16.16
N LEU A 26 7.65 17.88 16.52
CA LEU A 26 7.87 18.77 17.67
C LEU A 26 7.75 18.00 19.00
N GLU A 27 6.81 17.05 19.10
CA GLU A 27 6.79 16.07 20.20
C GLU A 27 8.06 15.19 20.19
N ALA A 28 8.49 14.69 19.03
CA ALA A 28 9.72 13.89 18.91
C ALA A 28 11.00 14.71 19.20
N HIS A 29 11.05 16.00 18.84
CA HIS A 29 12.22 16.85 19.02
C HIS A 29 12.40 17.27 20.48
N HIS A 30 11.30 17.44 21.22
CA HIS A 30 11.36 17.63 22.68
C HIS A 30 11.74 16.35 23.44
N HIS A 31 11.45 15.17 22.88
CA HIS A 31 11.93 13.89 23.41
C HIS A 31 13.37 13.54 23.00
N HIS A 32 13.94 14.21 21.99
CA HIS A 32 15.23 13.84 21.40
C HIS A 32 16.47 14.10 22.28
N HIS A 33 16.33 14.85 23.39
CA HIS A 33 17.42 15.04 24.36
C HIS A 33 17.38 14.07 25.54
N ARG A 34 16.42 13.14 25.60
CA ARG A 34 16.36 12.15 26.68
C ARG A 34 15.78 10.82 26.20
N HIS A 35 16.67 9.84 26.08
CA HIS A 35 16.46 8.38 25.96
C HIS A 35 16.63 7.76 24.57
N ASN A 36 17.71 6.96 24.49
CA ASN A 36 18.17 6.14 23.37
C ASN A 36 17.39 4.81 23.23
N HIS A 37 16.06 4.84 23.38
CA HIS A 37 15.20 3.66 23.29
C HIS A 37 13.87 4.01 22.60
N HIS A 38 13.89 4.19 21.28
CA HIS A 38 12.67 4.31 20.49
C HIS A 38 12.11 2.90 20.24
N GLY A 39 10.93 2.59 20.77
CA GLY A 39 10.20 1.37 20.40
C GLY A 39 9.92 1.39 18.89
N SER A 40 10.41 0.40 18.15
CA SER A 40 10.31 0.38 16.69
C SER A 40 8.85 0.20 16.24
N VAL A 41 8.37 1.14 15.41
CA VAL A 41 7.08 1.02 14.73
C VAL A 41 7.03 -0.29 13.95
N LYS A 42 5.92 -1.01 14.06
CA LYS A 42 5.69 -2.27 13.35
C LYS A 42 4.79 -2.04 12.15
N PHE A 43 5.18 -2.61 11.02
CA PHE A 43 4.44 -2.45 9.78
C PHE A 43 3.89 -3.78 9.30
N PHE A 44 2.57 -3.87 9.20
CA PHE A 44 1.85 -5.04 8.72
C PHE A 44 1.23 -4.71 7.36
N VAL A 45 1.41 -5.58 6.39
CA VAL A 45 0.98 -5.33 5.01
C VAL A 45 0.08 -6.47 4.55
N PHE A 46 -1.04 -6.12 3.93
CA PHE A 46 -2.06 -7.05 3.49
C PHE A 46 -2.50 -6.80 2.04
N GLU A 47 -3.10 -7.84 1.48
CA GLU A 47 -3.72 -7.97 0.18
C GLU A 47 -2.78 -8.22 -0.99
N GLU A 48 -2.65 -7.32 -1.95
CA GLU A 48 -2.34 -7.77 -3.32
C GLU A 48 -0.95 -7.37 -3.84
N SER A 49 -0.73 -7.59 -5.14
CA SER A 49 0.58 -7.58 -5.79
C SER A 49 1.33 -6.26 -5.65
N TYR A 50 0.62 -5.14 -5.55
CA TYR A 50 1.17 -3.80 -5.46
C TYR A 50 2.04 -3.56 -4.21
N VAL A 51 1.85 -4.39 -3.19
CA VAL A 51 2.52 -4.30 -1.89
C VAL A 51 3.26 -5.60 -1.52
N ASP A 52 3.24 -6.63 -2.38
CA ASP A 52 3.88 -7.92 -2.16
C ASP A 52 5.40 -7.83 -2.35
N THR A 53 6.14 -8.28 -1.33
CA THR A 53 7.60 -8.35 -1.29
C THR A 53 8.05 -9.80 -1.16
N GLU A 54 7.67 -10.68 -2.10
CA GLU A 54 8.16 -12.07 -2.23
C GLU A 54 7.34 -13.16 -1.48
N ASN A 55 6.02 -13.02 -1.37
CA ASN A 55 5.17 -14.09 -0.80
C ASN A 55 4.79 -15.20 -1.79
N ILE A 56 5.06 -15.05 -3.09
CA ILE A 56 4.81 -16.11 -4.08
C ILE A 56 6.10 -16.80 -4.49
N GLU A 57 6.10 -18.13 -4.44
CA GLU A 57 7.25 -18.95 -4.80
C GLU A 57 7.69 -18.76 -6.26
N LYS A 58 8.99 -18.87 -6.50
CA LYS A 58 9.63 -18.74 -7.80
C LYS A 58 9.13 -19.71 -8.87
N SER A 59 8.72 -20.90 -8.46
CA SER A 59 8.14 -21.92 -9.35
C SER A 59 6.77 -21.53 -9.90
N VAL A 60 6.06 -20.63 -9.22
CA VAL A 60 4.66 -20.28 -9.52
C VAL A 60 4.56 -18.90 -10.15
N SER A 61 5.25 -17.89 -9.63
CA SER A 61 5.03 -16.49 -10.04
C SER A 61 5.87 -16.04 -11.23
N THR A 62 5.25 -15.28 -12.12
CA THR A 62 5.91 -14.53 -13.20
C THR A 62 6.78 -13.39 -12.68
N SER A 63 6.55 -12.90 -11.45
CA SER A 63 7.35 -11.85 -10.79
C SER A 63 8.84 -12.21 -10.59
N TRP A 64 9.20 -13.47 -10.86
CA TRP A 64 10.57 -13.97 -10.83
C TRP A 64 11.25 -14.05 -12.20
N LYS A 65 10.62 -13.49 -13.23
CA LYS A 65 11.13 -13.43 -14.60
C LYS A 65 11.37 -11.98 -15.01
N GLU A 66 12.20 -11.77 -16.02
CA GLU A 66 12.33 -10.44 -16.61
C GLU A 66 10.96 -9.98 -17.19
N PRO A 67 10.62 -8.68 -17.10
CA PRO A 67 11.48 -7.54 -16.76
C PRO A 67 11.48 -7.12 -15.27
N TYR A 68 10.94 -7.93 -14.34
CA TYR A 68 10.83 -7.53 -12.94
C TYR A 68 12.22 -7.32 -12.27
N ASP A 69 12.31 -6.30 -11.40
CA ASP A 69 13.52 -5.81 -10.73
C ASP A 69 14.70 -5.37 -11.64
N ILE A 70 14.47 -5.15 -12.94
CA ILE A 70 15.54 -4.74 -13.88
C ILE A 70 16.20 -3.41 -13.47
N ASN A 71 15.44 -2.50 -12.85
CA ASN A 71 15.89 -1.15 -12.47
C ASN A 71 16.42 -1.05 -11.04
N PHE A 72 16.30 -2.10 -10.21
CA PHE A 72 16.75 -2.09 -8.81
C PHE A 72 17.93 -3.05 -8.57
N SER A 73 17.67 -4.36 -8.54
CA SER A 73 18.69 -5.39 -8.28
C SER A 73 19.25 -6.01 -9.57
N ARG A 74 18.68 -5.66 -10.73
CA ARG A 74 18.95 -6.28 -12.05
C ARG A 74 18.67 -7.78 -12.10
N LYS A 75 17.94 -8.30 -11.12
CA LYS A 75 17.53 -9.71 -11.00
C LYS A 75 16.17 -9.77 -10.31
N PRO A 76 15.18 -10.48 -10.90
CA PRO A 76 13.87 -10.66 -10.29
C PRO A 76 13.98 -11.22 -8.87
N ALA A 77 13.35 -10.53 -7.92
CA ALA A 77 13.26 -10.88 -6.51
C ALA A 77 11.80 -11.12 -6.07
N GLY A 78 10.93 -11.47 -7.03
CA GLY A 78 9.55 -11.83 -6.75
C GLY A 78 8.58 -10.64 -6.60
N ARG A 79 9.05 -9.40 -6.83
CA ARG A 79 8.21 -8.19 -6.83
C ARG A 79 7.46 -8.03 -8.16
N PHE A 80 6.22 -7.54 -8.11
CA PHE A 80 5.45 -7.17 -9.30
C PHE A 80 5.78 -5.77 -9.81
N SER A 81 7.07 -5.40 -9.79
CA SER A 81 7.60 -4.13 -10.30
C SER A 81 8.99 -4.34 -10.90
N ASP A 82 9.39 -3.44 -11.79
CA ASP A 82 10.76 -3.31 -12.28
C ASP A 82 11.73 -2.75 -11.22
N SER A 83 11.18 -2.29 -10.08
CA SER A 83 11.91 -1.73 -8.94
C SER A 83 11.19 -2.05 -7.62
N LEU A 84 11.38 -1.20 -6.60
CA LEU A 84 10.71 -1.25 -5.32
C LEU A 84 9.18 -1.21 -5.47
N VAL A 85 8.47 -1.96 -4.62
CA VAL A 85 7.01 -1.92 -4.51
C VAL A 85 6.54 -0.91 -3.47
N PHE A 86 5.24 -0.62 -3.40
CA PHE A 86 4.70 0.47 -2.57
C PHE A 86 5.05 0.33 -1.08
N THR A 87 5.08 -0.89 -0.56
CA THR A 87 5.56 -1.23 0.80
C THR A 87 6.96 -0.67 1.09
N GLU A 88 7.88 -0.79 0.13
CA GLU A 88 9.27 -0.38 0.30
C GLU A 88 9.42 1.14 0.22
N TYR A 89 8.62 1.82 -0.62
CA TYR A 89 8.54 3.27 -0.62
C TYR A 89 8.01 3.83 0.71
N ILE A 90 6.93 3.25 1.25
CA ILE A 90 6.37 3.67 2.54
C ILE A 90 7.38 3.46 3.66
N THR A 91 8.02 2.29 3.72
CA THR A 91 8.98 1.98 4.80
C THR A 91 10.22 2.87 4.71
N SER A 92 10.69 3.19 3.50
CA SER A 92 11.75 4.18 3.28
C SER A 92 11.34 5.58 3.78
N PHE A 93 10.13 6.03 3.47
CA PHE A 93 9.62 7.33 3.92
C PHE A 93 9.50 7.40 5.45
N LEU A 94 9.06 6.31 6.08
CA LEU A 94 8.92 6.22 7.53
C LEU A 94 10.26 5.97 8.26
N GLY A 95 11.36 5.76 7.54
CA GLY A 95 12.66 5.44 8.15
C GLY A 95 12.68 4.10 8.89
N ILE A 96 11.80 3.16 8.53
CA ILE A 96 11.70 1.83 9.14
C ILE A 96 12.17 0.73 8.19
N ARG A 97 12.52 -0.43 8.75
CA ARG A 97 12.89 -1.59 7.95
C ARG A 97 11.65 -2.15 7.23
N SER A 98 11.81 -2.49 5.95
CA SER A 98 10.78 -3.25 5.21
C SER A 98 10.46 -4.57 5.93
N PRO A 99 9.17 -4.89 6.13
CA PRO A 99 8.75 -6.09 6.83
C PRO A 99 9.11 -7.36 6.05
N VAL A 100 9.34 -8.45 6.76
CA VAL A 100 9.66 -9.75 6.15
C VAL A 100 8.38 -10.34 5.51
N PRO A 101 8.43 -10.92 4.30
CA PRO A 101 7.30 -11.66 3.75
C PRO A 101 6.98 -12.89 4.60
N TYR A 102 5.69 -13.18 4.79
CA TYR A 102 5.18 -14.26 5.61
C TYR A 102 5.79 -15.62 5.26
N THR A 103 6.01 -15.91 3.98
CA THR A 103 6.63 -17.17 3.51
C THR A 103 8.05 -17.36 4.03
N LEU A 104 8.83 -16.29 4.17
CA LEU A 104 10.22 -16.34 4.60
C LEU A 104 10.40 -16.32 6.13
N ARG A 105 9.32 -16.15 6.90
CA ARG A 105 9.38 -15.94 8.36
C ARG A 105 10.16 -17.02 9.14
N LYS A 106 10.15 -18.26 8.65
CA LYS A 106 10.84 -19.40 9.29
C LYS A 106 12.33 -19.48 8.93
N PHE A 107 12.77 -18.74 7.93
CA PHE A 107 14.13 -18.79 7.38
C PHE A 107 14.98 -17.57 7.78
N VAL A 108 14.41 -16.64 8.55
CA VAL A 108 15.10 -15.44 9.03
C VAL A 108 15.27 -15.44 10.55
N LYS A 109 16.23 -14.66 11.04
CA LYS A 109 16.41 -14.45 12.49
C LYS A 109 15.18 -13.75 13.08
N LYS A 110 14.79 -14.11 14.31
CA LYS A 110 13.65 -13.51 15.02
C LYS A 110 13.71 -11.99 15.09
N SER A 111 14.89 -11.39 15.22
CA SER A 111 15.06 -9.92 15.23
C SER A 111 14.64 -9.24 13.92
N LYS A 112 14.63 -9.95 12.79
CA LYS A 112 14.11 -9.43 11.52
C LYS A 112 12.58 -9.36 11.49
N LEU A 113 11.90 -10.13 12.35
CA LEU A 113 10.45 -10.18 12.45
C LEU A 113 9.90 -9.08 13.38
N GLU A 114 10.76 -8.39 14.13
CA GLU A 114 10.35 -7.36 15.10
C GLU A 114 9.77 -6.10 14.44
N SER A 115 10.09 -5.86 13.16
CA SER A 115 9.61 -4.72 12.38
C SER A 115 8.22 -4.92 11.77
N GLY A 116 7.61 -6.10 11.96
CA GLY A 116 6.32 -6.46 11.38
C GLY A 116 6.45 -7.47 10.24
N MET A 117 5.38 -7.63 9.46
CA MET A 117 5.29 -8.71 8.47
C MET A 117 4.45 -8.31 7.25
N ASN A 118 4.89 -8.75 6.08
CA ASN A 118 4.14 -8.62 4.84
C ASN A 118 3.37 -9.92 4.56
N PHE A 119 2.05 -9.87 4.62
CA PHE A 119 1.15 -10.98 4.30
C PHE A 119 0.57 -10.90 2.89
N ALA A 120 0.82 -9.81 2.17
CA ALA A 120 0.27 -9.60 0.83
C ALA A 120 0.71 -10.70 -0.14
N TYR A 121 -0.13 -11.03 -1.10
CA TYR A 121 0.06 -12.10 -2.05
C TYR A 121 -0.46 -11.65 -3.41
N GLY A 122 0.42 -11.58 -4.41
CA GLY A 122 0.04 -11.13 -5.74
C GLY A 122 -1.08 -11.94 -6.40
N GLY A 123 -1.96 -11.23 -7.12
CA GLY A 123 -3.05 -11.82 -7.91
C GLY A 123 -4.33 -12.10 -7.13
N ILE A 124 -4.36 -11.94 -5.80
CA ILE A 124 -5.63 -12.08 -5.08
C ILE A 124 -6.44 -10.79 -5.11
N GLY A 125 -7.75 -10.94 -5.07
CA GLY A 125 -8.67 -9.88 -4.66
C GLY A 125 -9.22 -10.15 -3.26
N VAL A 126 -10.12 -9.27 -2.83
CA VAL A 126 -11.00 -9.47 -1.67
C VAL A 126 -11.74 -10.80 -1.81
N PHE A 127 -12.25 -11.08 -3.01
CA PHE A 127 -12.78 -12.38 -3.37
C PHE A 127 -11.78 -13.06 -4.30
N ASP A 128 -11.00 -14.02 -3.78
CA ASP A 128 -10.16 -14.86 -4.64
C ASP A 128 -11.04 -15.62 -5.63
N ARG A 129 -10.89 -15.22 -6.90
CA ARG A 129 -11.66 -15.66 -8.06
C ARG A 129 -10.77 -16.19 -9.17
N VAL A 130 -9.44 -16.05 -9.08
CA VAL A 130 -8.56 -16.19 -10.26
C VAL A 130 -7.25 -16.95 -9.99
N PHE A 131 -6.54 -16.70 -8.89
CA PHE A 131 -5.14 -17.15 -8.76
C PHE A 131 -4.89 -18.21 -7.65
N GLY A 132 -5.89 -18.56 -6.84
CA GLY A 132 -5.80 -19.69 -5.90
C GLY A 132 -4.82 -19.47 -4.73
N GLY A 133 -4.72 -18.22 -4.25
CA GLY A 133 -3.86 -17.79 -3.15
C GLY A 133 -4.63 -17.50 -1.85
N PRO A 134 -3.94 -17.14 -0.74
CA PRO A 134 -4.59 -16.77 0.51
C PRO A 134 -5.38 -15.47 0.33
N LYS A 135 -6.71 -15.55 0.35
CA LYS A 135 -7.62 -14.39 0.30
C LYS A 135 -7.31 -13.41 1.46
N SER A 136 -7.76 -12.16 1.36
CA SER A 136 -7.57 -11.14 2.41
C SER A 136 -7.85 -11.67 3.83
N THR A 137 -9.01 -12.32 4.01
CA THR A 137 -9.42 -12.92 5.28
C THR A 137 -8.40 -13.94 5.82
N THR A 138 -7.80 -14.76 4.95
CA THR A 138 -6.78 -15.76 5.29
C THR A 138 -5.45 -15.12 5.68
N GLN A 139 -5.07 -14.00 5.04
CA GLN A 139 -3.89 -13.25 5.45
C GLN A 139 -4.05 -12.67 6.86
N ILE A 140 -5.24 -12.22 7.21
CA ILE A 140 -5.58 -11.76 8.57
C ILE A 140 -5.53 -12.95 9.55
N ASP A 141 -5.96 -14.15 9.16
CA ASP A 141 -5.83 -15.35 9.99
C ASP A 141 -4.35 -15.67 10.28
N PHE A 142 -3.47 -15.52 9.29
CA PHE A 142 -2.03 -15.66 9.50
C PHE A 142 -1.49 -14.63 10.49
N PHE A 143 -1.94 -13.38 10.42
CA PHE A 143 -1.56 -12.37 11.38
C PHE A 143 -2.02 -12.72 12.80
N GLN A 144 -3.28 -13.10 12.96
CA GLN A 144 -3.84 -13.53 14.23
C GLN A 144 -3.05 -14.70 14.84
N LEU A 145 -2.71 -15.71 14.04
CA LEU A 145 -1.90 -16.85 14.47
C LEU A 145 -0.54 -16.41 15.04
N LEU A 146 0.11 -15.42 14.43
CA LEU A 146 1.40 -14.91 14.92
C LEU A 146 1.27 -14.13 16.24
N LEU A 147 0.15 -13.45 16.46
CA LEU A 147 -0.17 -12.83 17.75
C LEU A 147 -0.36 -13.90 18.84
N GLU A 148 -1.09 -14.97 18.54
CA GLU A 148 -1.31 -16.10 19.44
C GLU A 148 -0.01 -16.84 19.81
N GLN A 149 0.90 -16.97 18.84
CA GLN A 149 2.26 -17.50 19.04
C GLN A 149 3.18 -16.54 19.81
N LYS A 150 2.69 -15.36 20.21
CA LYS A 150 3.45 -14.34 20.95
C LYS A 150 4.71 -13.90 20.21
N LEU A 151 4.71 -13.96 18.87
CA LEU A 151 5.77 -13.34 18.06
C LEU A 151 5.77 -11.82 18.29
N TYR A 152 4.58 -11.29 18.55
CA TYR A 152 4.27 -9.89 18.78
C TYR A 152 3.64 -9.77 20.18
N SER A 153 4.34 -9.16 21.14
CA SER A 153 3.89 -9.08 22.55
C SER A 153 2.56 -8.33 22.70
N THR A 154 1.55 -9.01 23.23
CA THR A 154 0.22 -8.45 23.49
C THR A 154 0.17 -7.49 24.69
N LYS A 155 1.28 -7.37 25.44
CA LYS A 155 1.26 -6.82 26.81
C LYS A 155 1.67 -5.37 26.98
N ASN A 156 2.34 -4.66 26.06
CA ASN A 156 2.40 -3.17 26.11
C ASN A 156 3.00 -2.40 24.90
N ASP A 157 3.84 -2.96 24.02
CA ASP A 157 4.55 -2.12 23.00
C ASP A 157 4.36 -2.49 21.51
N VAL A 158 3.72 -3.61 21.18
CA VAL A 158 3.56 -4.04 19.78
C VAL A 158 2.28 -3.50 19.12
N VAL A 159 1.34 -3.07 19.94
CA VAL A 159 -0.05 -2.87 19.55
C VAL A 159 -0.42 -1.38 19.42
N ASN A 160 0.16 -0.49 20.23
CA ASN A 160 -0.10 0.95 20.09
C ASN A 160 0.83 1.64 19.07
N SER A 161 1.95 1.00 18.71
CA SER A 161 2.97 1.52 17.78
C SER A 161 3.04 0.63 16.53
N SER A 162 1.88 0.32 15.94
CA SER A 162 1.78 -0.46 14.71
C SER A 162 0.92 0.25 13.66
N ILE A 163 1.31 0.05 12.41
CA ILE A 163 0.62 0.54 11.22
C ILE A 163 0.27 -0.68 10.38
N ALA A 164 -0.96 -0.75 9.88
CA ALA A 164 -1.32 -1.65 8.78
C ALA A 164 -1.46 -0.89 7.47
N LEU A 165 -1.01 -1.51 6.38
CA LEU A 165 -1.34 -1.12 5.01
C LEU A 165 -2.21 -2.21 4.38
N VAL A 166 -3.36 -1.83 3.84
CA VAL A 166 -4.29 -2.70 3.12
C VAL A 166 -4.47 -2.14 1.71
N SER A 167 -3.98 -2.87 0.70
CA SER A 167 -3.95 -2.41 -0.70
C SER A 167 -4.95 -3.20 -1.56
N VAL A 168 -6.01 -2.54 -2.05
CA VAL A 168 -7.25 -3.23 -2.43
C VAL A 168 -7.60 -3.20 -3.92
N ALA A 169 -8.28 -4.27 -4.35
CA ALA A 169 -9.34 -4.37 -5.37
C ALA A 169 -9.02 -4.41 -6.87
N ASP A 170 -7.79 -4.18 -7.32
CA ASP A 170 -7.52 -4.20 -8.77
C ASP A 170 -7.83 -5.57 -9.41
N ASN A 171 -7.58 -6.67 -8.68
CA ASN A 171 -7.81 -8.04 -9.16
C ASN A 171 -9.31 -8.43 -9.19
N ASP A 172 -10.13 -7.91 -8.26
CA ASP A 172 -11.59 -8.15 -8.29
C ASP A 172 -12.23 -7.49 -9.50
N TYR A 173 -11.83 -6.25 -9.81
CA TYR A 173 -12.31 -5.54 -10.98
C TYR A 173 -11.76 -6.14 -12.27
N ALA A 174 -10.51 -6.64 -12.28
CA ALA A 174 -9.97 -7.37 -13.40
C ALA A 174 -10.76 -8.67 -13.70
N ALA A 175 -11.26 -9.36 -12.67
CA ALA A 175 -12.15 -10.51 -12.82
C ALA A 175 -13.54 -10.08 -13.33
N TYR A 176 -14.09 -9.00 -12.77
CA TYR A 176 -15.36 -8.41 -13.21
C TYR A 176 -15.36 -8.05 -14.70
N PHE A 177 -14.33 -7.33 -15.16
CA PHE A 177 -14.19 -6.98 -16.58
C PHE A 177 -13.94 -8.18 -17.48
N GLY A 178 -13.51 -9.32 -16.92
CA GLY A 178 -13.44 -10.58 -17.67
C GLY A 178 -14.78 -11.30 -17.78
N ASN A 179 -15.67 -11.10 -16.80
CA ASN A 179 -16.93 -11.82 -16.67
C ASN A 179 -18.04 -10.89 -16.12
N HIS A 180 -18.71 -10.18 -17.03
CA HIS A 180 -19.67 -9.10 -16.74
C HIS A 180 -21.06 -9.61 -16.31
N THR A 181 -21.12 -10.64 -15.47
CA THR A 181 -22.39 -11.30 -15.12
C THR A 181 -23.22 -10.52 -14.11
N GLU A 182 -22.62 -9.56 -13.41
CA GLU A 182 -23.26 -8.77 -12.35
C GLU A 182 -23.17 -7.26 -12.64
N ASP A 183 -24.01 -6.47 -11.96
CA ASP A 183 -23.90 -5.01 -11.98
C ASP A 183 -22.64 -4.58 -11.20
N PHE A 184 -21.81 -3.69 -11.77
CA PHE A 184 -20.56 -3.23 -11.14
C PHE A 184 -20.81 -2.58 -9.76
N ALA A 185 -21.97 -1.96 -9.56
CA ALA A 185 -22.34 -1.36 -8.29
C ALA A 185 -22.61 -2.42 -7.21
N VAL A 186 -23.19 -3.57 -7.60
CA VAL A 186 -23.38 -4.73 -6.69
C VAL A 186 -22.03 -5.32 -6.32
N VAL A 187 -21.17 -5.55 -7.30
CA VAL A 187 -19.80 -6.06 -7.09
C VAL A 187 -19.01 -5.12 -6.18
N THR A 188 -19.03 -3.81 -6.47
CA THR A 188 -18.33 -2.78 -5.67
C THR A 188 -18.82 -2.75 -4.23
N LYS A 189 -20.14 -2.76 -4.00
CA LYS A 189 -20.69 -2.78 -2.64
C LYS A 189 -20.29 -4.05 -1.89
N SER A 190 -20.23 -5.19 -2.57
CA SER A 190 -19.77 -6.45 -1.98
C SER A 190 -18.30 -6.38 -1.57
N ILE A 191 -17.43 -5.85 -2.43
CA ILE A 191 -16.00 -5.64 -2.15
C ILE A 191 -15.83 -4.73 -0.94
N ILE A 192 -16.47 -3.55 -0.92
CA ILE A 192 -16.34 -2.62 0.20
C ILE A 192 -16.89 -3.21 1.50
N LYS A 193 -17.97 -3.99 1.44
CA LYS A 193 -18.52 -4.67 2.62
C LYS A 193 -17.51 -5.65 3.22
N GLN A 194 -16.87 -6.49 2.40
CA GLN A 194 -15.88 -7.44 2.90
C GLN A 194 -14.60 -6.74 3.36
N LEU A 195 -14.14 -5.71 2.63
CA LEU A 195 -13.02 -4.88 3.04
C LEU A 195 -13.28 -4.24 4.41
N ALA A 196 -14.48 -3.72 4.68
CA ALA A 196 -14.83 -3.16 5.98
C ALA A 196 -14.69 -4.20 7.11
N VAL A 197 -15.15 -5.44 6.88
CA VAL A 197 -14.98 -6.55 7.83
C VAL A 197 -13.49 -6.82 8.07
N ASP A 198 -12.68 -6.85 7.02
CA ASP A 198 -11.24 -7.09 7.13
C ASP A 198 -10.52 -5.95 7.90
N LEU A 199 -10.87 -4.69 7.63
CA LEU A 199 -10.38 -3.51 8.36
C LEU A 199 -10.75 -3.54 9.84
N GLU A 200 -12.00 -3.88 10.17
CA GLU A 200 -12.48 -4.06 11.54
C GLU A 200 -11.72 -5.17 12.26
N ARG A 201 -11.48 -6.30 11.59
CA ARG A 201 -10.70 -7.41 12.16
C ARG A 201 -9.27 -6.99 12.47
N ILE A 202 -8.59 -6.32 11.54
CA ILE A 202 -7.23 -5.80 11.76
C ILE A 202 -7.20 -4.83 12.94
N HIS A 203 -8.20 -3.94 13.04
CA HIS A 203 -8.35 -3.03 14.18
C HIS A 203 -8.64 -3.79 15.50
N GLY A 204 -9.44 -4.84 15.45
CA GLY A 204 -9.75 -5.73 16.59
C GLY A 204 -8.53 -6.52 17.08
N LEU A 205 -7.60 -6.85 16.18
CA LEU A 205 -6.26 -7.37 16.50
C LEU A 205 -5.30 -6.28 17.04
N ARG A 206 -5.89 -5.13 17.39
CA ARG A 206 -5.32 -3.98 18.07
C ARG A 206 -4.36 -3.13 17.24
N VAL A 207 -4.36 -3.24 15.92
CA VAL A 207 -3.63 -2.27 15.08
C VAL A 207 -4.42 -0.96 15.06
N ARG A 208 -3.81 0.15 15.50
CA ARG A 208 -4.51 1.43 15.74
C ARG A 208 -4.47 2.40 14.56
N LYS A 209 -3.44 2.33 13.72
CA LYS A 209 -3.32 3.14 12.51
C LYS A 209 -3.41 2.20 11.31
N ILE A 210 -4.45 2.33 10.50
CA ILE A 210 -4.70 1.47 9.34
C ILE A 210 -4.84 2.37 8.11
N ALA A 211 -3.89 2.26 7.20
CA ALA A 211 -3.93 2.89 5.89
C ALA A 211 -4.59 1.92 4.90
N VAL A 212 -5.60 2.39 4.19
CA VAL A 212 -6.28 1.66 3.11
C VAL A 212 -6.14 2.45 1.82
N THR A 213 -5.80 1.79 0.72
CA THR A 213 -5.66 2.47 -0.57
C THR A 213 -7.02 2.71 -1.22
N ALA A 214 -7.26 3.94 -1.69
CA ALA A 214 -8.18 4.12 -2.80
C ALA A 214 -7.60 3.43 -4.04
N ILE A 215 -8.45 2.91 -4.93
CA ILE A 215 -7.96 2.25 -6.15
C ILE A 215 -7.53 3.26 -7.19
N GLY A 216 -6.52 2.90 -7.96
CA GLY A 216 -6.01 3.70 -9.07
C GLY A 216 -7.05 3.88 -10.19
N PRO A 217 -6.74 4.72 -11.20
CA PRO A 217 -7.59 4.88 -12.37
C PRO A 217 -7.53 3.60 -13.23
N LEU A 218 -8.49 2.69 -13.02
CA LEU A 218 -8.53 1.38 -13.67
C LEU A 218 -8.52 1.51 -15.20
N GLY A 219 -9.17 2.55 -15.74
CA GLY A 219 -9.19 2.84 -17.16
C GLY A 219 -7.84 3.21 -17.75
N CYS A 220 -6.87 3.60 -16.92
CA CYS A 220 -5.50 3.89 -17.35
C CYS A 220 -4.55 2.68 -17.23
N LEU A 221 -5.02 1.54 -16.70
CA LEU A 221 -4.20 0.33 -16.66
C LEU A 221 -3.86 -0.15 -18.09
N PRO A 222 -2.63 -0.66 -18.34
CA PRO A 222 -2.22 -1.13 -19.66
C PRO A 222 -3.21 -2.11 -20.32
N ARG A 223 -3.86 -2.97 -19.52
CA ARG A 223 -4.90 -3.88 -20.00
C ARG A 223 -6.10 -3.13 -20.59
N MET A 224 -6.55 -2.07 -19.94
CA MET A 224 -7.68 -1.27 -20.40
C MET A 224 -7.31 -0.36 -21.57
N THR A 225 -6.14 0.27 -21.51
CA THR A 225 -5.67 1.19 -22.55
C THR A 225 -5.25 0.46 -23.83
N SER A 226 -4.94 -0.84 -23.78
CA SER A 226 -4.64 -1.65 -24.97
C SER A 226 -5.77 -1.63 -26.01
N PHE A 227 -7.03 -1.64 -25.56
CA PHE A 227 -8.21 -1.51 -26.44
C PHE A 227 -8.35 -0.12 -27.07
N LEU A 228 -7.62 0.87 -26.55
CA LEU A 228 -7.58 2.26 -27.00
C LEU A 228 -6.21 2.61 -27.60
N SER A 229 -5.45 1.61 -28.06
CA SER A 229 -4.10 1.78 -28.64
C SER A 229 -3.12 2.53 -27.74
N TYR A 230 -3.30 2.40 -26.42
CA TYR A 230 -2.50 3.07 -25.39
C TYR A 230 -2.56 4.61 -25.42
N GLN A 231 -3.50 5.21 -26.16
CA GLN A 231 -3.59 6.66 -26.32
C GLN A 231 -4.37 7.35 -25.22
N ASN A 232 -5.42 6.70 -24.73
CA ASN A 232 -6.36 7.28 -23.78
C ASN A 232 -6.69 6.28 -22.67
N CYS A 233 -7.08 6.81 -21.51
CA CYS A 233 -7.71 6.02 -20.48
C CYS A 233 -9.17 5.73 -20.82
N SER A 234 -9.68 4.56 -20.44
CA SER A 234 -11.10 4.24 -20.54
C SER A 234 -11.92 5.00 -19.49
N GLU A 235 -12.76 5.92 -19.93
CA GLU A 235 -13.65 6.67 -19.02
C GLU A 235 -14.62 5.75 -18.26
N VAL A 236 -15.19 4.76 -18.96
CA VAL A 236 -16.13 3.79 -18.36
C VAL A 236 -15.47 2.98 -17.24
N ALA A 237 -14.24 2.50 -17.43
CA ALA A 237 -13.52 1.80 -16.36
C ALA A 237 -13.12 2.74 -15.23
N ASN A 238 -12.82 4.01 -15.52
CA ASN A 238 -12.55 5.01 -14.50
C ASN A 238 -13.79 5.37 -13.66
N LEU A 239 -15.01 5.26 -14.21
CA LEU A 239 -16.25 5.40 -13.42
C LEU A 239 -16.34 4.34 -12.32
N VAL A 240 -15.85 3.12 -12.58
CA VAL A 240 -15.78 2.05 -11.57
C VAL A 240 -14.82 2.46 -10.43
N SER A 241 -13.64 3.00 -10.76
CA SER A 241 -12.71 3.55 -9.76
C SER A 241 -13.31 4.67 -8.93
N ILE A 242 -13.97 5.62 -9.58
CA ILE A 242 -14.60 6.77 -8.91
C ILE A 242 -15.69 6.28 -7.95
N PHE A 243 -16.55 5.36 -8.42
CA PHE A 243 -17.62 4.79 -7.61
C PHE A 243 -17.07 4.01 -6.42
N HIS A 244 -16.08 3.14 -6.62
CA HIS A 244 -15.40 2.43 -5.53
C HIS A 244 -14.86 3.40 -4.48
N ASN A 245 -14.09 4.39 -4.92
CA ASN A 245 -13.43 5.34 -4.03
C ASN A 245 -14.43 6.21 -3.27
N GLN A 246 -15.59 6.52 -3.86
CA GLN A 246 -16.67 7.22 -3.17
C GLN A 246 -17.27 6.36 -2.05
N ILE A 247 -17.60 5.10 -2.32
CA ILE A 247 -18.20 4.20 -1.32
C ILE A 247 -17.17 3.85 -0.22
N LEU A 248 -15.89 3.70 -0.58
CA LEU A 248 -14.80 3.51 0.38
C LEU A 248 -14.68 4.69 1.35
N ARG A 249 -14.71 5.94 0.85
CA ARG A 249 -14.68 7.14 1.70
C ARG A 249 -15.82 7.15 2.71
N GLN A 250 -17.05 6.90 2.26
CA GLN A 250 -18.22 6.80 3.15
C GLN A 250 -18.02 5.73 4.21
N LYS A 251 -17.57 4.54 3.82
CA LYS A 251 -17.36 3.42 4.75
C LYS A 251 -16.26 3.71 5.78
N VAL A 252 -15.15 4.31 5.37
CA VAL A 252 -14.05 4.70 6.27
C VAL A 252 -14.50 5.78 7.26
N GLU A 253 -15.33 6.73 6.83
CA GLU A 253 -15.94 7.72 7.73
C GLU A 253 -16.84 7.07 8.79
N GLU A 254 -17.65 6.08 8.39
CA GLU A 254 -18.47 5.28 9.32
C GLU A 254 -17.60 4.55 10.35
N LEU A 255 -16.57 3.81 9.90
CA LEU A 255 -15.64 3.09 10.78
C LEU A 255 -14.93 4.02 11.77
N ASN A 256 -14.51 5.21 11.33
CA ASN A 256 -13.87 6.20 12.21
C ASN A 256 -14.87 6.79 13.24
N LYS A 257 -16.14 6.99 12.87
CA LYS A 257 -17.19 7.42 13.82
C LYS A 257 -17.44 6.35 14.89
N GLU A 258 -17.51 5.08 14.50
CA GLU A 258 -17.75 3.95 15.40
C GLU A 258 -16.58 3.74 16.37
N THR A 259 -15.35 3.85 15.88
CA THR A 259 -14.15 3.70 16.72
C THR A 259 -13.84 4.93 17.58
N LYS A 260 -14.57 6.05 17.40
CA LYS A 260 -14.37 7.35 18.06
C LYS A 260 -12.92 7.87 17.96
N LYS A 261 -12.21 7.45 16.92
CA LYS A 261 -10.80 7.75 16.63
C LYS A 261 -10.61 7.75 15.12
N SER A 262 -9.66 8.55 14.63
CA SER A 262 -9.22 8.50 13.23
C SER A 262 -8.25 7.33 13.00
N SER A 263 -8.72 6.10 13.23
CA SER A 263 -7.91 4.89 13.11
C SER A 263 -7.66 4.50 11.65
N PHE A 264 -8.57 4.85 10.75
CA PHE A 264 -8.56 4.47 9.34
C PHE A 264 -8.27 5.69 8.46
N VAL A 265 -7.30 5.58 7.55
CA VAL A 265 -6.90 6.65 6.63
C VAL A 265 -6.87 6.12 5.21
N ILE A 266 -7.41 6.90 4.26
CA ILE A 266 -7.38 6.57 2.84
C ILE A 266 -6.12 7.16 2.20
N LEU A 267 -5.36 6.33 1.49
CA LEU A 267 -4.29 6.75 0.58
C LEU A 267 -4.86 6.95 -0.82
N ASP A 268 -4.90 8.19 -1.31
CA ASP A 268 -5.53 8.54 -2.59
C ASP A 268 -4.62 8.21 -3.80
N LEU A 269 -4.51 6.92 -4.11
CA LEU A 269 -3.73 6.47 -5.26
C LEU A 269 -4.34 6.90 -6.60
N TYR A 270 -5.64 7.16 -6.65
CA TYR A 270 -6.31 7.63 -7.85
C TYR A 270 -5.73 8.96 -8.33
N ASN A 271 -5.75 9.96 -7.45
CA ASN A 271 -5.26 11.30 -7.77
C ASN A 271 -3.73 11.32 -7.90
N ALA A 272 -3.01 10.54 -7.09
CA ALA A 272 -1.56 10.41 -7.20
C ALA A 272 -1.15 9.85 -8.58
N SER A 273 -1.84 8.80 -9.06
CA SER A 273 -1.57 8.18 -10.35
C SER A 273 -1.92 9.10 -11.51
N LEU A 274 -3.10 9.72 -11.49
CA LEU A 274 -3.50 10.67 -12.54
C LEU A 274 -2.53 11.86 -12.62
N SER A 275 -2.09 12.39 -11.48
CA SER A 275 -1.11 13.47 -11.45
C SER A 275 0.19 13.04 -12.15
N ALA A 276 0.68 11.82 -11.89
CA ALA A 276 1.88 11.30 -12.54
C ALA A 276 1.70 11.04 -14.04
N ILE A 277 0.54 10.52 -14.46
CA ILE A 277 0.21 10.25 -15.88
C ILE A 277 0.07 11.55 -16.67
N MET A 278 -0.51 12.59 -16.06
CA MET A 278 -0.73 13.89 -16.69
C MET A 278 0.49 14.83 -16.61
N LEU A 279 1.62 14.39 -16.03
CA LEU A 279 2.85 15.18 -16.05
C LEU A 279 3.30 15.40 -17.51
N PRO A 280 3.67 16.64 -17.90
CA PRO A 280 4.20 16.91 -19.22
C PRO A 280 5.42 16.03 -19.53
N LYS A 281 5.48 15.45 -20.74
CA LYS A 281 6.55 14.54 -21.19
C LYS A 281 7.97 15.04 -20.92
N HIS A 282 8.20 16.36 -21.02
CA HIS A 282 9.50 16.97 -20.71
C HIS A 282 10.00 16.73 -19.28
N TYR A 283 9.10 16.52 -18.30
CA TYR A 283 9.49 16.25 -16.92
C TYR A 283 9.87 14.77 -16.66
N GLN A 284 9.48 13.87 -17.58
CA GLN A 284 9.77 12.44 -17.46
C GLN A 284 11.12 12.07 -18.11
N GLU A 285 11.51 12.75 -19.21
CA GLU A 285 12.78 12.50 -19.91
C GLU A 285 14.01 12.92 -19.07
N ASP A 286 13.93 14.01 -18.29
CA ASP A 286 15.03 14.46 -17.42
C ASP A 286 15.38 13.46 -16.30
N LYS A 287 14.50 12.49 -16.00
CA LYS A 287 14.76 11.44 -15.00
C LYS A 287 15.30 10.14 -15.58
N HIS A 288 15.20 9.89 -16.88
CA HIS A 288 15.83 8.72 -17.49
C HIS A 288 17.37 8.85 -17.57
N HIS A 289 17.92 10.05 -17.35
CA HIS A 289 19.36 10.32 -17.24
C HIS A 289 19.88 10.54 -15.82
N THR A 290 19.04 10.51 -14.79
CA THR A 290 19.52 10.62 -13.41
C THR A 290 19.59 9.26 -12.74
N THR A 291 20.82 8.80 -12.52
CA THR A 291 21.16 7.79 -11.52
C THR A 291 20.38 8.06 -10.24
N ASN A 292 19.76 7.00 -9.72
CA ASN A 292 19.09 6.91 -8.42
C ASN A 292 19.41 8.10 -7.47
N PRO A 293 18.47 9.03 -7.20
CA PRO A 293 18.74 10.19 -6.35
C PRO A 293 19.17 9.80 -4.92
N TRP A 294 18.95 8.55 -4.51
CA TRP A 294 19.35 8.01 -3.22
C TRP A 294 20.75 7.38 -3.17
N GLN A 295 21.52 7.44 -4.27
CA GLN A 295 22.94 7.06 -4.26
C GLN A 295 23.88 8.23 -3.91
N GLY A 296 23.40 9.49 -3.93
CA GLY A 296 24.22 10.69 -3.70
C GLY A 296 24.32 11.19 -2.25
N GLU A 297 23.38 10.85 -1.36
CA GLU A 297 23.28 11.48 -0.03
C GLU A 297 24.03 10.76 1.11
N ARG A 298 24.98 9.88 0.79
CA ARG A 298 25.77 9.19 1.83
C ARG A 298 27.05 9.92 2.28
N ASN A 299 27.43 11.02 1.64
CA ASN A 299 28.74 11.65 1.85
C ASN A 299 28.73 13.14 2.27
N SER A 300 27.59 13.78 2.59
CA SER A 300 27.59 15.21 2.94
C SER A 300 27.29 15.55 4.42
N CYS A 301 27.32 14.57 5.32
CA CYS A 301 27.13 14.80 6.76
C CYS A 301 28.41 14.56 7.60
N HIS A 302 29.58 14.87 7.04
CA HIS A 302 30.82 15.04 7.81
C HIS A 302 31.65 16.19 7.23
N SER A 303 31.30 17.41 7.64
CA SER A 303 32.18 18.57 7.78
C SER A 303 31.43 19.66 8.52
#